data_AF-A0A812PQ39-F1
#
_entry.id   AF-A0A812PQ39-F1
#
_cell.length_a   1.000
_cell.length_b   1.000
_cell.length_c   1.000
_cell.angle_alpha   90.00
_cell.angle_beta   90.00
_cell.angle_gamma   90.00
#
_symmetry.space_group_name_H-M   'P 1'
#
loop_
_entity.id
_entity.type
_entity.pdbx_description
1 polymer ?
#
loop_
_entity_poly.entity_id
_entity_poly.type
_entity_poly.pdbx_seq_one_letter_code
_entity_poly.pdbx_strand_id
1 'polypeptide(L)'
;MSWSGILTELMKPVNSENFRELFSSKTNWFVDDTNVYRVKIHKAVDGSLKTERINGAIFFFNPRTGQLFLKIIPASVWAGHEPQRLSQLAKQKTAEEVAAWIRSLPAEEHPKQIIATRTGTLDALRVQLVDFPDIVIKHSEISLRFQACLRIEKISDVIPKATESEVVLCNLYDDWLKSNSSYTAFSRMVLILGALYIDVDGTQAILQPDKTTVAQPGQVWPSLTDREWIQIEMLLKDVILADYCKKNYVKVASLTPFQIRDIILGMEIAPPSIQRSPDEHGTTESPGSEGS
;
A
#
# COMPACT_ATOMS: atom_id res chain seq x y z
N MET A 1 -31.85 0.59 -11.27
CA MET A 1 -30.89 0.15 -10.25
C MET A 1 -31.35 0.74 -8.91
N SER A 2 -31.52 -0.06 -7.85
CA SER A 2 -32.03 0.46 -6.56
C SER A 2 -30.98 1.35 -5.87
N TRP A 3 -31.41 2.29 -5.02
CA TRP A 3 -30.51 3.13 -4.21
C TRP A 3 -29.52 2.30 -3.36
N SER A 4 -29.98 1.16 -2.83
CA SER A 4 -29.13 0.17 -2.14
C SER A 4 -28.07 -0.44 -3.07
N GLY A 5 -28.44 -0.77 -4.32
CA GLY A 5 -27.48 -1.27 -5.32
C GLY A 5 -26.43 -0.23 -5.70
N ILE A 6 -26.82 1.04 -5.82
CA ILE A 6 -25.91 2.15 -6.12
C ILE A 6 -24.92 2.38 -4.98
N LEU A 7 -25.38 2.36 -3.72
CA LEU A 7 -24.52 2.47 -2.54
C LEU A 7 -23.53 1.30 -2.43
N THR A 8 -24.00 0.09 -2.72
CA THR A 8 -23.15 -1.11 -2.70
C THR A 8 -22.06 -1.02 -3.76
N GLU A 9 -22.40 -0.58 -4.97
CA GLU A 9 -21.45 -0.40 -6.07
C GLU A 9 -20.42 0.70 -5.77
N LEU A 10 -20.87 1.84 -5.23
CA LEU A 10 -20.01 2.97 -4.86
C LEU A 10 -19.04 2.61 -3.74
N MET A 11 -19.41 1.70 -2.83
CA MET A 11 -18.60 1.31 -1.68
C MET A 11 -17.80 0.02 -1.90
N LYS A 12 -17.80 -0.54 -3.12
CA LYS A 12 -16.96 -1.71 -3.44
C LYS A 12 -15.49 -1.42 -3.11
N PRO A 13 -14.80 -2.36 -2.42
CA PRO A 13 -13.40 -2.21 -2.11
C PRO A 13 -12.57 -2.18 -3.39
N VAL A 14 -11.41 -1.52 -3.32
CA VAL A 14 -10.42 -1.54 -4.39
C VAL A 14 -9.67 -2.86 -4.32
N ASN A 15 -9.68 -3.62 -5.41
CA ASN A 15 -9.10 -4.95 -5.50
C ASN A 15 -8.46 -5.21 -6.88
N SER A 16 -7.91 -6.40 -7.06
CA SER A 16 -7.15 -6.75 -8.27
C SER A 16 -7.98 -6.78 -9.55
N GLU A 17 -9.31 -6.83 -9.46
CA GLU A 17 -10.23 -6.83 -10.60
C GLU A 17 -10.61 -5.41 -11.04
N ASN A 18 -10.75 -4.49 -10.09
CA ASN A 18 -11.26 -3.13 -10.36
C ASN A 18 -10.22 -2.00 -10.22
N PHE A 19 -8.99 -2.26 -9.78
CA PHE A 19 -7.99 -1.19 -9.54
C PHE A 19 -7.63 -0.36 -10.78
N ARG A 20 -7.99 -0.82 -11.99
CA ARG A 20 -7.87 0.00 -13.21
C ARG A 20 -8.69 1.30 -13.13
N GLU A 21 -9.77 1.33 -12.34
CA GLU A 21 -10.58 2.53 -12.12
C GLU A 21 -9.83 3.66 -11.40
N LEU A 22 -8.74 3.32 -10.70
CA LEU A 22 -7.87 4.30 -10.01
C LEU A 22 -7.26 5.32 -10.96
N PHE A 23 -7.16 4.99 -12.26
CA PHE A 23 -6.55 5.81 -13.30
C PHE A 23 -7.56 6.57 -14.15
N SER A 24 -8.84 6.57 -13.75
CA SER A 24 -9.89 7.39 -14.37
C SER A 24 -9.69 8.90 -14.12
N SER A 25 -10.58 9.74 -14.63
CA SER A 25 -10.57 11.19 -14.36
C SER A 25 -10.84 11.57 -12.91
N LYS A 26 -11.30 10.63 -12.07
CA LYS A 26 -11.55 10.86 -10.66
C LYS A 26 -10.23 10.97 -9.90
N THR A 27 -10.08 12.01 -9.09
CA THR A 27 -8.95 12.13 -8.15
C THR A 27 -9.13 11.14 -7.01
N ASN A 28 -8.19 10.20 -6.90
CA ASN A 28 -8.19 9.17 -5.86
C ASN A 28 -6.98 9.39 -4.96
N TRP A 29 -7.15 9.30 -3.64
CA TRP A 29 -6.04 9.29 -2.69
C TRP A 29 -6.04 8.01 -1.88
N PHE A 30 -4.92 7.29 -1.91
CA PHE A 30 -4.62 6.30 -0.88
C PHE A 30 -4.17 7.00 0.39
N VAL A 31 -4.71 6.53 1.53
CA VAL A 31 -4.29 6.96 2.86
C VAL A 31 -3.78 5.73 3.60
N ASP A 32 -2.48 5.73 3.92
CA ASP A 32 -1.84 4.70 4.73
C ASP A 32 -1.36 5.26 6.06
N ASP A 33 -1.81 4.63 7.15
CA ASP A 33 -1.50 5.00 8.53
C ASP A 33 -0.52 4.03 9.21
N THR A 34 0.06 3.09 8.45
CA THR A 34 0.90 2.02 8.98
C THR A 34 2.07 2.55 9.81
N ASN A 35 2.60 3.71 9.43
CA ASN A 35 3.78 4.33 10.04
C ASN A 35 3.47 5.61 10.82
N VAL A 36 2.22 5.82 11.26
CA VAL A 36 1.82 7.04 11.99
C VAL A 36 2.29 7.03 13.44
N TYR A 37 2.00 5.95 14.18
CA TYR A 37 2.54 5.75 15.51
C TYR A 37 3.68 4.73 15.44
N ARG A 38 4.89 5.19 15.73
CA ARG A 38 6.11 4.39 15.64
C ARG A 38 6.87 4.42 16.95
N VAL A 39 7.52 3.29 17.23
CA VAL A 39 8.37 3.12 18.39
C VAL A 39 9.69 2.47 18.03
N LYS A 40 10.73 2.84 18.76
CA LYS A 40 12.03 2.17 18.77
C LYS A 40 12.15 1.38 20.06
N ILE A 41 12.43 0.09 19.95
CA ILE A 41 12.59 -0.80 21.11
C ILE A 41 14.08 -0.93 21.40
N HIS A 42 14.46 -0.65 22.64
CA HIS A 42 15.82 -0.78 23.15
C HIS A 42 15.84 -1.86 24.23
N LYS A 43 16.84 -2.75 24.18
CA LYS A 43 17.08 -3.72 25.25
C LYS A 43 17.98 -3.08 26.30
N ALA A 44 17.48 -2.92 27.52
CA ALA A 44 18.26 -2.42 28.64
C ALA A 44 19.22 -3.49 29.17
N VAL A 45 20.19 -3.07 29.98
CA VAL A 45 21.25 -3.93 30.55
C VAL A 45 20.66 -5.04 31.44
N ASP A 46 19.56 -4.74 32.12
CA ASP A 46 18.80 -5.69 32.95
C ASP A 46 17.95 -6.69 32.14
N GLY A 47 17.99 -6.61 30.80
CA GLY A 47 17.22 -7.43 29.89
C GLY A 47 15.80 -6.92 29.61
N SER A 48 15.35 -5.85 30.25
CA SER A 48 14.04 -5.25 30.00
C SER A 48 13.98 -4.56 28.63
N LEU A 49 12.80 -4.52 28.02
CA LEU A 49 12.56 -3.81 26.76
C LEU A 49 12.00 -2.41 27.07
N LYS A 50 12.77 -1.38 26.72
CA LYS A 50 12.33 0.02 26.77
C LYS A 50 11.83 0.46 25.40
N THR A 51 10.71 1.15 25.39
CA THR A 51 10.07 1.63 24.15
C THR A 51 10.16 3.14 24.10
N GLU A 52 10.83 3.67 23.06
CA GLU A 52 10.94 5.09 22.79
C GLU A 52 10.02 5.45 21.62
N ARG A 53 9.24 6.52 21.76
CA ARG A 53 8.37 7.00 20.69
C ARG A 53 9.20 7.82 19.70
N ILE A 54 9.02 7.57 18.41
CA ILE A 54 9.72 8.28 17.35
C ILE A 54 8.73 8.90 16.38
N ASN A 55 9.20 9.83 15.56
CA ASN A 55 8.37 10.44 14.52
C ASN A 55 7.79 9.38 13.57
N GLY A 56 6.53 9.58 13.21
CA GLY A 56 5.83 8.81 12.20
C GLY A 56 5.40 9.68 11.04
N ALA A 57 4.68 9.09 10.10
CA ALA A 57 4.06 9.82 9.01
C ALA A 57 2.81 9.12 8.48
N ILE A 58 1.89 9.94 7.97
CA ILE A 58 0.76 9.51 7.15
C ILE A 58 1.19 9.61 5.68
N PHE A 59 0.90 8.57 4.91
CA PHE A 59 1.15 8.56 3.47
C PHE A 59 -0.14 8.89 2.73
N PHE A 60 -0.09 9.94 1.92
CA PHE A 60 -1.17 10.31 1.00
C PHE A 60 -0.67 10.18 -0.43
N PHE A 61 -1.26 9.27 -1.18
CA PHE A 61 -0.74 8.91 -2.50
C PHE A 61 -1.81 9.02 -3.59
N ASN A 62 -1.49 9.75 -4.65
CA ASN A 62 -2.31 9.83 -5.86
C ASN A 62 -1.79 8.81 -6.90
N PRO A 63 -2.53 7.72 -7.17
CA PRO A 63 -2.10 6.65 -8.08
C PRO A 63 -2.09 7.08 -9.55
N ARG A 64 -2.74 8.20 -9.90
CA ARG A 64 -2.73 8.69 -11.28
C ARG A 64 -1.48 9.52 -11.56
N THR A 65 -1.07 10.35 -10.61
CA THR A 65 0.03 11.32 -10.80
C THR A 65 1.35 10.87 -10.21
N GLY A 66 1.33 9.88 -9.32
CA GLY A 66 2.51 9.43 -8.55
C GLY A 66 2.82 10.33 -7.36
N GLN A 67 2.03 11.37 -7.13
CA GLN A 67 2.27 12.34 -6.07
C GLN A 67 2.09 11.66 -4.70
N LEU A 68 3.13 11.73 -3.90
CA LEU A 68 3.16 11.28 -2.52
C LEU A 68 3.36 12.50 -1.62
N PHE A 69 2.44 12.70 -0.70
CA PHE A 69 2.61 13.64 0.40
C PHE A 69 2.80 12.85 1.69
N LEU A 70 3.88 13.15 2.36
CA LEU A 70 4.27 12.54 3.61
C LEU A 70 4.01 13.54 4.73
N LYS A 71 2.87 13.40 5.41
CA LYS A 71 2.54 14.25 6.56
C LYS A 71 3.24 13.70 7.80
N ILE A 72 4.26 14.41 8.27
CA ILE A 72 5.04 14.00 9.44
C ILE A 72 4.22 14.25 10.71
N ILE A 73 4.20 13.23 11.57
CA ILE A 73 3.57 13.26 12.88
C ILE A 73 4.67 13.17 13.94
N PRO A 74 5.02 14.29 14.60
CA PRO A 74 6.05 14.33 15.61
C PRO A 74 5.74 13.40 16.80
N ALA A 75 6.78 12.83 17.41
CA ALA A 75 6.63 11.97 18.59
C ALA A 75 5.94 12.68 19.77
N SER A 76 6.04 14.01 19.85
CA SER A 76 5.42 14.86 20.88
C SER A 76 3.89 14.82 20.85
N VAL A 77 3.26 14.51 19.71
CA VAL A 77 1.79 14.34 19.59
C VAL A 77 1.30 13.23 20.52
N TRP A 78 2.15 12.26 20.84
CA TRP A 78 1.81 11.12 21.68
C TRP A 78 2.09 11.36 23.17
N ALA A 79 2.70 12.49 23.55
CA ALA A 79 3.08 12.78 24.92
C ALA A 79 1.85 12.82 25.85
N GLY A 80 1.99 12.27 27.07
CA GLY A 80 0.90 12.23 28.05
C GLY A 80 -0.23 11.22 27.77
N HIS A 81 -0.25 10.58 26.60
CA HIS A 81 -1.25 9.56 26.29
C HIS A 81 -0.85 8.16 26.79
N GLU A 82 -1.86 7.44 27.30
CA GLU A 82 -1.76 6.05 27.73
C GLU A 82 -1.38 5.11 26.57
N PRO A 83 -0.37 4.22 26.74
CA PRO A 83 0.11 3.34 25.68
C PRO A 83 -0.98 2.53 24.97
N GLN A 84 -1.97 2.05 25.73
CA GLN A 84 -3.06 1.21 25.22
C GLN A 84 -3.97 1.95 24.23
N ARG A 85 -4.01 3.30 24.30
CA ARG A 85 -4.88 4.13 23.44
C ARG A 85 -4.17 4.63 22.19
N LEU A 86 -2.84 4.54 22.11
CA LEU A 86 -2.05 5.17 21.03
C LEU A 86 -2.38 4.61 19.64
N SER A 87 -2.67 3.31 19.54
CA SER A 87 -3.09 2.70 18.27
C SER A 87 -4.43 3.24 17.76
N GLN A 88 -5.38 3.50 18.67
CA GLN A 88 -6.64 4.13 18.33
C GLN A 88 -6.45 5.62 17.99
N LEU A 89 -5.64 6.32 18.79
CA LEU A 89 -5.34 7.73 18.60
C LEU A 89 -4.62 7.98 17.26
N ALA A 90 -3.75 7.07 16.83
CA ALA A 90 -3.09 7.16 15.52
C ALA A 90 -4.09 7.17 14.35
N LYS A 91 -5.13 6.34 14.42
CA LYS A 91 -6.20 6.29 13.40
C LYS A 91 -7.02 7.58 13.39
N GLN A 92 -7.38 8.08 14.58
CA GLN A 92 -8.11 9.34 14.74
C GLN A 92 -7.29 10.52 14.23
N LYS A 93 -6.01 10.59 14.61
CA LYS A 93 -5.09 11.62 14.16
C LYS A 93 -4.90 11.57 12.64
N THR A 94 -4.82 10.38 12.06
CA THR A 94 -4.80 10.23 10.60
C THR A 94 -6.03 10.85 9.96
N ALA A 95 -7.22 10.50 10.42
CA ALA A 95 -8.46 11.04 9.88
C ALA A 95 -8.56 12.57 10.08
N GLU A 96 -8.13 13.08 11.23
CA GLU A 96 -8.07 14.52 11.53
C GLU A 96 -7.19 15.27 10.52
N GLU A 97 -5.97 14.78 10.27
CA GLU A 97 -5.05 15.40 9.30
C GLU A 97 -5.59 15.31 7.87
N VAL A 98 -6.24 14.20 7.50
CA VAL A 98 -6.92 14.07 6.19
C VAL A 98 -8.00 15.13 6.03
N ALA A 99 -8.86 15.30 7.04
CA ALA A 99 -9.92 16.29 7.01
C ALA A 99 -9.37 17.72 7.02
N ALA A 100 -8.35 18.00 7.82
CA ALA A 100 -7.70 19.31 7.86
C ALA A 100 -7.11 19.69 6.49
N TRP A 101 -6.49 18.73 5.80
CA TRP A 101 -5.96 18.96 4.47
C TRP A 101 -7.05 19.16 3.42
N ILE A 102 -8.13 18.36 3.41
CA ILE A 102 -9.25 18.62 2.50
C ILE A 102 -9.81 20.04 2.71
N ARG A 103 -9.96 20.49 3.96
CA ARG A 103 -10.41 21.86 4.27
C ARG A 103 -9.45 22.95 3.78
N SER A 104 -8.16 22.66 3.65
CA SER A 104 -7.18 23.63 3.18
C SER A 104 -7.13 23.74 1.65
N LEU A 105 -7.85 22.87 0.92
CA LEU A 105 -7.91 22.88 -0.54
C LEU A 105 -9.21 23.53 -1.04
N PRO A 106 -9.18 24.19 -2.20
CA PRO A 106 -10.38 24.56 -2.95
C PRO A 106 -11.26 23.34 -3.24
N ALA A 107 -12.58 23.53 -3.31
CA ALA A 107 -13.55 22.44 -3.51
C ALA A 107 -13.30 21.65 -4.81
N GLU A 108 -12.75 22.31 -5.83
CA GLU A 108 -12.40 21.73 -7.12
C GLU A 108 -11.21 20.76 -7.02
N GLU A 109 -10.35 20.93 -6.03
CA GLU A 109 -9.17 20.10 -5.79
C GLU A 109 -9.44 18.93 -4.83
N HIS A 110 -10.65 18.86 -4.26
CA HIS A 110 -11.02 17.78 -3.34
C HIS A 110 -10.94 16.41 -4.03
N PRO A 111 -10.41 15.38 -3.34
CA PRO A 111 -10.42 14.03 -3.88
C PRO A 111 -11.87 13.56 -4.05
N LYS A 112 -12.16 12.85 -5.14
CA LYS A 112 -13.47 12.21 -5.31
C LYS A 112 -13.55 10.89 -4.55
N GLN A 113 -12.40 10.24 -4.32
CA GLN A 113 -12.33 9.03 -3.51
C GLN A 113 -11.13 9.07 -2.57
N ILE A 114 -11.36 8.66 -1.32
CA ILE A 114 -10.31 8.31 -0.36
C ILE A 114 -10.33 6.80 -0.18
N ILE A 115 -9.16 6.19 -0.29
CA ILE A 115 -8.96 4.75 -0.22
C ILE A 115 -8.09 4.45 1.00
N ALA A 116 -8.69 3.91 2.04
CA ALA A 116 -7.97 3.52 3.25
C ALA A 116 -7.29 2.16 3.04
N THR A 117 -6.00 2.06 3.37
CA THR A 117 -5.25 0.79 3.28
C THR A 117 -5.55 -0.17 4.43
N ARG A 118 -6.15 0.32 5.53
CA ARG A 118 -6.45 -0.46 6.74
C ARG A 118 -7.86 -0.19 7.24
N THR A 119 -8.53 -1.25 7.69
CA THR A 119 -9.92 -1.19 8.19
C THR A 119 -10.10 -0.22 9.35
N GLY A 120 -9.14 -0.16 10.28
CA GLY A 120 -9.24 0.77 11.42
C GLY A 120 -9.22 2.25 11.02
N THR A 121 -8.53 2.59 9.93
CA THR A 121 -8.45 3.96 9.38
C THR A 121 -9.72 4.29 8.59
N LEU A 122 -10.29 3.30 7.89
CA LEU A 122 -11.54 3.44 7.16
C LEU A 122 -12.67 3.97 8.06
N ASP A 123 -12.84 3.37 9.24
CA ASP A 123 -13.90 3.75 10.17
C ASP A 123 -13.67 5.15 10.74
N ALA A 124 -12.42 5.49 11.07
CA ALA A 124 -12.07 6.83 11.54
C ALA A 124 -12.33 7.89 10.46
N LEU A 125 -11.99 7.61 9.20
CA LEU A 125 -12.24 8.51 8.07
C LEU A 125 -13.73 8.74 7.84
N ARG A 126 -14.56 7.70 7.92
CA ARG A 126 -16.02 7.81 7.78
C ARG A 126 -16.64 8.73 8.81
N VAL A 127 -16.17 8.67 10.06
CA VAL A 127 -16.64 9.56 11.13
C VAL A 127 -16.15 10.99 10.92
N GLN A 128 -14.88 11.16 10.55
CA GLN A 128 -14.27 12.48 10.46
C GLN A 128 -14.70 13.28 9.22
N LEU A 129 -15.04 12.59 8.13
CA LEU A 129 -15.35 13.20 6.84
C LEU A 129 -16.86 13.32 6.55
N VAL A 130 -17.71 13.26 7.58
CA VAL A 130 -19.17 13.43 7.44
C VAL A 130 -19.54 14.78 6.80
N ASP A 131 -18.73 15.82 7.01
CA ASP A 131 -18.90 17.15 6.41
C ASP A 131 -18.58 17.19 4.89
N PHE A 132 -18.07 16.10 4.31
CA PHE A 132 -17.69 15.99 2.90
C PHE A 132 -18.50 14.91 2.18
N PRO A 133 -19.81 15.11 1.99
CA PRO A 133 -20.70 14.08 1.44
C PRO A 133 -20.37 13.65 0.01
N ASP A 134 -19.63 14.47 -0.75
CA ASP A 134 -19.22 14.18 -2.13
C ASP A 134 -17.98 13.28 -2.23
N ILE A 135 -17.31 12.99 -1.11
CA ILE A 135 -16.10 12.16 -1.07
C ILE A 135 -16.48 10.72 -0.74
N VAL A 136 -16.22 9.80 -1.68
CA VAL A 136 -16.47 8.37 -1.47
C VAL A 136 -15.30 7.75 -0.70
N ILE A 137 -15.59 7.12 0.44
CA ILE A 137 -14.57 6.47 1.28
C ILE A 137 -14.60 4.95 1.05
N LYS A 138 -13.50 4.41 0.53
CA LYS A 138 -13.34 2.99 0.16
C LYS A 138 -12.27 2.30 0.98
N HIS A 139 -12.42 0.98 1.10
CA HIS A 139 -11.37 0.09 1.59
C HIS A 139 -10.48 -0.39 0.44
N SER A 140 -9.20 -0.62 0.69
CA SER A 140 -8.30 -1.33 -0.23
C SER A 140 -8.07 -2.75 0.23
N GLU A 141 -8.37 -3.74 -0.62
CA GLU A 141 -7.88 -5.11 -0.45
C GLU A 141 -6.43 -5.27 -0.97
N ILE A 142 -6.00 -4.33 -1.83
CA ILE A 142 -4.61 -4.22 -2.29
C ILE A 142 -3.73 -3.72 -1.14
N SER A 143 -2.63 -4.42 -0.88
CA SER A 143 -1.62 -4.02 0.10
C SER A 143 -0.44 -3.32 -0.58
N LEU A 144 -0.60 -2.02 -0.83
CA LEU A 144 0.49 -1.18 -1.33
C LEU A 144 1.52 -1.01 -0.21
N ARG A 145 2.72 -1.57 -0.39
CA ARG A 145 3.79 -1.63 0.62
C ARG A 145 4.44 -0.25 0.87
N PHE A 146 3.66 0.80 1.15
CA PHE A 146 4.15 2.18 1.34
C PHE A 146 5.22 2.32 2.43
N GLN A 147 5.21 1.45 3.44
CA GLN A 147 6.29 1.38 4.43
C GLN A 147 7.68 1.15 3.83
N ALA A 148 7.79 0.54 2.65
CA ALA A 148 9.05 0.38 1.93
C ALA A 148 9.64 1.73 1.48
N CYS A 149 8.83 2.78 1.35
CA CYS A 149 9.34 4.12 1.09
C CYS A 149 10.30 4.62 2.18
N LEU A 150 10.16 4.14 3.43
CA LEU A 150 11.08 4.48 4.51
C LEU A 150 12.47 3.83 4.38
N ARG A 151 12.66 2.95 3.39
CA ARG A 151 13.95 2.33 3.02
C ARG A 151 14.64 3.06 1.87
N ILE A 152 13.97 4.04 1.26
CA ILE A 152 14.52 4.83 0.16
C ILE A 152 15.32 5.98 0.76
N GLU A 153 16.61 6.09 0.41
CA GLU A 153 17.54 7.07 0.99
C GLU A 153 17.02 8.51 0.99
N LYS A 154 16.38 8.93 -0.11
CA LYS A 154 15.80 10.28 -0.23
C LYS A 154 14.63 10.55 0.73
N ILE A 155 13.99 9.52 1.27
CA ILE A 155 12.81 9.61 2.13
C ILE A 155 13.13 9.18 3.57
N SER A 156 14.06 8.23 3.77
CA SER A 156 14.36 7.59 5.05
C SER A 156 14.78 8.57 6.13
N ASP A 157 15.46 9.64 5.72
CA ASP A 157 16.05 10.64 6.60
C ASP A 157 15.12 11.81 6.92
N VAL A 158 14.03 11.95 6.17
CA VAL A 158 13.12 13.10 6.31
C VAL A 158 12.35 13.01 7.63
N ILE A 159 11.74 11.86 7.91
CA ILE A 159 10.90 11.68 9.12
C ILE A 159 11.69 11.84 10.42
N PRO A 160 12.88 11.23 10.60
CA PRO A 160 13.62 11.33 11.86
C PRO A 160 14.18 12.73 12.14
N LYS A 161 14.43 13.54 11.10
CA LYS A 161 15.05 14.88 11.23
C LYS A 161 14.04 15.99 11.53
N ALA A 162 12.77 15.78 11.23
CA ALA A 162 11.72 16.77 11.44
C ALA A 162 11.51 17.10 12.92
N THR A 163 11.48 18.40 13.25
CA THR A 163 11.23 18.92 14.61
C THR A 163 9.76 19.29 14.83
N GLU A 164 8.99 19.47 13.76
CA GLU A 164 7.59 19.87 13.77
C GLU A 164 6.76 19.08 12.76
N SER A 165 5.44 19.30 12.76
CA SER A 165 4.54 18.61 11.83
C SER A 165 4.52 19.32 10.48
N GLU A 166 5.22 18.77 9.51
CA GLU A 166 5.31 19.30 8.15
C GLU A 166 4.80 18.29 7.11
N VAL A 167 4.61 18.77 5.87
CA VAL A 167 4.27 17.93 4.72
C VAL A 167 5.46 17.91 3.78
N VAL A 168 5.99 16.73 3.51
CA VAL A 168 7.03 16.54 2.50
C VAL A 168 6.42 16.00 1.22
N LEU A 169 6.71 16.66 0.11
CA LEU A 169 6.24 16.29 -1.21
C LEU A 169 7.29 15.46 -1.95
N CYS A 170 6.85 14.36 -2.54
CA CYS A 170 7.64 13.50 -3.42
C CYS A 170 6.77 13.06 -4.60
N ASN A 171 7.37 12.72 -5.73
CA ASN A 171 6.66 12.02 -6.80
C ASN A 171 7.30 10.64 -7.01
N LEU A 172 6.57 9.58 -6.67
CA LEU A 172 7.06 8.21 -6.81
C LEU A 172 7.11 7.72 -8.26
N TYR A 173 6.64 8.51 -9.23
CA TYR A 173 6.76 8.19 -10.65
C TYR A 173 7.88 8.95 -11.35
N ASP A 174 8.53 9.89 -10.68
CA ASP A 174 9.50 10.82 -11.29
C ASP A 174 8.98 11.36 -12.63
N ASP A 175 9.56 10.93 -13.75
CA ASP A 175 9.18 11.33 -15.09
C ASP A 175 8.59 10.20 -15.96
N TRP A 176 8.25 9.05 -15.37
CA TRP A 176 7.71 7.90 -16.10
C TRP A 176 6.45 8.25 -16.90
N LEU A 177 5.64 9.20 -16.43
CA LEU A 177 4.42 9.65 -17.12
C LEU A 177 4.68 10.36 -18.46
N LYS A 178 5.93 10.68 -18.79
CA LYS A 178 6.29 11.23 -20.12
C LYS A 178 6.18 10.18 -21.23
N SER A 179 6.50 8.91 -20.93
CA SER A 179 6.49 7.81 -21.91
C SER A 179 5.51 6.68 -21.56
N ASN A 180 4.98 6.65 -20.32
CA ASN A 180 4.15 5.56 -19.82
C ASN A 180 2.79 6.05 -19.31
N SER A 181 1.80 5.15 -19.35
CA SER A 181 0.51 5.40 -18.71
C SER A 181 0.62 5.40 -17.18
N SER A 182 -0.31 6.05 -16.48
CA SER A 182 -0.39 5.99 -15.01
C SER A 182 -0.54 4.55 -14.50
N TYR A 183 -1.24 3.69 -15.23
CA TYR A 183 -1.36 2.27 -14.89
C TYR A 183 0.02 1.59 -14.88
N THR A 184 0.81 1.80 -15.94
CA THR A 184 2.16 1.24 -16.06
C THR A 184 3.09 1.78 -14.98
N ALA A 185 3.08 3.10 -14.74
CA ALA A 185 3.87 3.74 -13.69
C ALA A 185 3.50 3.23 -12.29
N PHE A 186 2.20 3.05 -12.02
CA PHE A 186 1.70 2.44 -10.79
C PHE A 186 2.19 1.00 -10.63
N SER A 187 2.04 0.17 -11.67
CA SER A 187 2.50 -1.22 -11.62
C SER A 187 4.01 -1.33 -11.38
N ARG A 188 4.83 -0.47 -12.02
CA ARG A 188 6.26 -0.36 -11.75
C ARG A 188 6.55 -0.01 -10.30
N MET A 189 5.87 1.02 -9.76
CA MET A 189 6.01 1.41 -8.36
C MET A 189 5.63 0.26 -7.41
N VAL A 190 4.56 -0.49 -7.69
CA VAL A 190 4.14 -1.63 -6.86
C VAL A 190 5.22 -2.70 -6.83
N LEU A 191 5.82 -3.03 -7.98
CA LEU A 191 6.93 -3.99 -8.06
C LEU A 191 8.13 -3.53 -7.23
N ILE A 192 8.52 -2.27 -7.36
CA ILE A 192 9.68 -1.72 -6.63
C ILE A 192 9.43 -1.74 -5.11
N LEU A 193 8.29 -1.21 -4.65
CA LEU A 193 7.97 -1.20 -3.22
C LEU A 193 7.78 -2.62 -2.66
N GLY A 194 7.22 -3.53 -3.46
CA GLY A 194 7.06 -4.93 -3.11
C GLY A 194 8.41 -5.64 -2.91
N ALA A 195 9.34 -5.45 -3.84
CA ALA A 195 10.67 -6.03 -3.75
C ALA A 195 11.50 -5.40 -2.61
N LEU A 196 11.47 -4.07 -2.45
CA LEU A 196 12.12 -3.36 -1.33
C LEU A 196 11.60 -3.80 0.04
N TYR A 197 10.32 -4.19 0.12
CA TYR A 197 9.74 -4.72 1.35
C TYR A 197 10.30 -6.10 1.73
N ILE A 198 10.72 -6.89 0.74
CA ILE A 198 11.21 -8.27 0.91
C ILE A 198 12.72 -8.29 1.10
N ASP A 199 13.46 -7.64 0.20
CA ASP A 199 14.91 -7.66 0.16
C ASP A 199 15.43 -6.30 -0.32
N VAL A 200 15.84 -5.45 0.64
CA VAL A 200 16.30 -4.09 0.35
C VAL A 200 17.59 -4.13 -0.47
N ASP A 201 18.59 -4.89 -0.03
CA ASP A 201 19.92 -4.90 -0.63
C ASP A 201 19.88 -5.52 -2.03
N GLY A 202 19.19 -6.66 -2.19
CA GLY A 202 19.00 -7.29 -3.49
C GLY A 202 18.22 -6.41 -4.47
N THR A 203 17.19 -5.71 -3.99
CA THR A 203 16.40 -4.78 -4.82
C THR A 203 17.22 -3.57 -5.26
N GLN A 204 18.05 -3.00 -4.37
CA GLN A 204 18.94 -1.90 -4.72
C GLN A 204 19.96 -2.32 -5.79
N ALA A 205 20.51 -3.54 -5.69
CA ALA A 205 21.39 -4.09 -6.72
C ALA A 205 20.68 -4.30 -8.07
N ILE A 206 19.41 -4.72 -8.07
CA ILE A 206 18.59 -4.83 -9.29
C ILE A 206 18.37 -3.44 -9.91
N LEU A 207 18.01 -2.43 -9.10
CA LEU A 207 17.74 -1.08 -9.58
C LEU A 207 19.00 -0.38 -10.14
N GLN A 208 20.19 -0.82 -9.75
CA GLN A 208 21.47 -0.28 -10.20
C GLN A 208 22.29 -1.34 -10.98
N PRO A 209 21.91 -1.66 -12.23
CA PRO A 209 22.57 -2.70 -13.03
C PRO A 209 24.03 -2.38 -13.36
N ASP A 210 24.40 -1.09 -13.39
CA ASP A 210 25.78 -0.65 -13.56
C ASP A 210 26.12 0.54 -12.65
N LYS A 211 27.43 0.83 -12.51
CA LYS A 211 27.93 1.93 -11.66
C LYS A 211 27.57 3.32 -12.18
N THR A 212 27.20 3.44 -13.45
CA THR A 212 26.82 4.71 -14.09
C THR A 212 25.33 5.01 -13.94
N THR A 213 24.54 4.00 -13.59
CA THR A 213 23.10 4.11 -13.35
C THR A 213 22.89 4.82 -12.02
N VAL A 214 22.49 6.09 -12.12
CA VAL A 214 22.21 6.95 -10.97
C VAL A 214 20.90 7.69 -11.20
N ALA A 215 20.25 8.11 -10.11
CA ALA A 215 19.09 8.99 -10.18
C ALA A 215 19.51 10.42 -10.55
N GLN A 216 18.73 11.12 -11.37
CA GLN A 216 18.96 12.56 -11.57
C GLN A 216 18.77 13.33 -10.25
N PRO A 217 19.36 14.53 -10.13
CA PRO A 217 19.03 15.46 -9.06
C PRO A 217 17.51 15.61 -8.92
N GLY A 218 16.98 15.41 -7.71
CA GLY A 218 15.55 15.47 -7.42
C GLY A 218 14.72 14.21 -7.71
N GLN A 219 15.20 13.25 -8.52
CA GLN A 219 14.44 12.02 -8.84
C GLN A 219 14.62 10.91 -7.81
N VAL A 220 13.59 10.14 -7.50
CA VAL A 220 13.67 9.02 -6.55
C VAL A 220 14.43 7.84 -7.14
N TRP A 221 14.18 7.54 -8.40
CA TRP A 221 14.61 6.32 -9.07
C TRP A 221 15.75 6.57 -10.06
N PRO A 222 16.54 5.54 -10.38
CA PRO A 222 17.60 5.63 -11.39
C PRO A 222 17.04 5.96 -12.78
N SER A 223 17.82 6.70 -13.56
CA SER A 223 17.48 6.98 -14.95
C SER A 223 17.75 5.75 -15.81
N LEU A 224 16.68 5.13 -16.30
CA LEU A 224 16.72 3.95 -17.17
C LEU A 224 15.82 4.19 -18.39
N THR A 225 16.20 3.61 -19.52
CA THR A 225 15.36 3.55 -20.72
C THR A 225 14.16 2.63 -20.51
N ASP A 226 13.10 2.79 -21.31
CA ASP A 226 11.93 1.91 -21.22
C ASP A 226 12.29 0.42 -21.41
N ARG A 227 13.31 0.11 -22.23
CA ARG A 227 13.78 -1.28 -22.43
C ARG A 227 14.48 -1.84 -21.20
N GLU A 228 15.29 -1.04 -20.52
CA GLU A 228 15.94 -1.44 -19.27
C GLU A 228 14.90 -1.63 -18.17
N TRP A 229 13.92 -0.73 -18.06
CA TRP A 229 12.82 -0.86 -17.11
C TRP A 229 12.06 -2.19 -17.27
N ILE A 230 11.81 -2.66 -18.49
CA ILE A 230 11.17 -3.96 -18.71
C ILE A 230 11.99 -5.10 -18.07
N GLN A 231 13.31 -5.08 -18.20
CA GLN A 231 14.18 -6.10 -17.59
C GLN A 231 14.17 -6.00 -16.06
N ILE A 232 14.24 -4.78 -15.54
CA ILE A 232 14.17 -4.53 -14.09
C ILE A 232 12.83 -5.01 -13.52
N GLU A 233 11.71 -4.67 -14.15
CA GLU A 233 10.37 -5.10 -13.73
C GLU A 233 10.22 -6.62 -13.67
N MET A 234 10.84 -7.35 -14.62
CA MET A 234 10.87 -8.82 -14.59
C MET A 234 11.64 -9.34 -13.37
N LEU A 235 12.83 -8.80 -13.09
CA LEU A 235 13.64 -9.20 -11.93
C LEU A 235 12.93 -8.90 -10.60
N LEU A 236 12.30 -7.73 -10.47
CA LEU A 236 11.54 -7.36 -9.27
C LEU A 236 10.33 -8.27 -9.06
N LYS A 237 9.62 -8.62 -10.14
CA LYS A 237 8.54 -9.59 -10.10
C LYS A 237 9.03 -10.96 -9.60
N ASP A 238 10.19 -11.42 -10.07
CA ASP A 238 10.76 -12.70 -9.65
C ASP A 238 11.11 -12.71 -8.16
N VAL A 239 11.64 -11.61 -7.61
CA VAL A 239 11.87 -11.46 -6.16
C VAL A 239 10.58 -11.67 -5.37
N ILE A 240 9.50 -10.99 -5.77
CA ILE A 240 8.20 -11.06 -5.08
C ILE A 240 7.61 -12.47 -5.16
N LEU A 241 7.62 -13.08 -6.35
CA LEU A 241 7.06 -14.41 -6.56
C LEU A 241 7.88 -15.48 -5.83
N ALA A 242 9.22 -15.37 -5.83
CA ALA A 242 10.09 -16.31 -5.14
C ALA A 242 9.85 -16.30 -3.62
N ASP A 243 9.71 -15.12 -3.01
CA ASP A 243 9.39 -14.99 -1.58
C ASP A 243 8.03 -15.62 -1.24
N TYR A 244 6.99 -15.31 -2.02
CA TYR A 244 5.67 -15.91 -1.84
C TYR A 244 5.72 -17.44 -1.97
N CYS A 245 6.33 -17.94 -3.04
CA CYS A 245 6.47 -19.37 -3.31
C CYS A 245 7.22 -20.10 -2.20
N LYS A 246 8.29 -19.52 -1.68
CA LYS A 246 9.08 -20.07 -0.56
C LYS A 246 8.25 -20.14 0.73
N LYS A 247 7.51 -19.08 1.06
CA LYS A 247 6.67 -19.03 2.27
C LYS A 247 5.49 -20.00 2.22
N ASN A 248 4.96 -20.25 1.02
CA ASN A 248 3.75 -21.06 0.83
C ASN A 248 4.03 -22.46 0.24
N TYR A 249 5.30 -22.84 0.08
CA TYR A 249 5.71 -24.13 -0.48
C TYR A 249 5.08 -24.46 -1.85
N VAL A 250 4.95 -23.46 -2.73
CA VAL A 250 4.40 -23.62 -4.09
C VAL A 250 5.42 -23.24 -5.16
N LYS A 251 5.29 -23.81 -6.37
CA LYS A 251 6.19 -23.50 -7.49
C LYS A 251 5.65 -22.35 -8.33
N VAL A 252 6.52 -21.45 -8.79
CA VAL A 252 6.12 -20.30 -9.65
C VAL A 252 5.35 -20.76 -10.89
N ALA A 253 5.78 -21.85 -11.52
CA ALA A 253 5.12 -22.42 -12.70
C ALA A 253 3.68 -22.93 -12.46
N SER A 254 3.27 -23.10 -11.21
CA SER A 254 1.90 -23.50 -10.86
C SER A 254 0.94 -22.33 -10.67
N LEU A 255 1.45 -21.10 -10.69
CA LEU A 255 0.64 -19.89 -10.46
C LEU A 255 -0.03 -19.46 -11.77
N THR A 256 -1.33 -19.17 -11.69
CA THR A 256 -2.06 -18.57 -12.80
C THR A 256 -1.73 -17.07 -12.93
N PRO A 257 -1.99 -16.43 -14.09
CA PRO A 257 -1.80 -14.99 -14.25
C PRO A 257 -2.59 -14.15 -13.23
N PHE A 258 -3.77 -14.60 -12.83
CA PHE A 258 -4.58 -13.96 -11.79
C PHE A 258 -3.91 -14.05 -10.42
N GLN A 259 -3.44 -15.23 -10.03
CA GLN A 259 -2.69 -15.40 -8.77
C GLN A 259 -1.42 -14.57 -8.76
N ILE A 260 -0.66 -14.53 -9.87
CA ILE A 260 0.53 -13.68 -9.99
C ILE A 260 0.18 -12.20 -9.76
N ARG A 261 -0.89 -11.70 -10.39
CA ARG A 261 -1.35 -10.32 -10.21
C ARG A 261 -1.71 -10.05 -8.75
N ASP A 262 -2.47 -10.95 -8.14
CA ASP A 262 -2.92 -10.81 -6.75
C ASP A 262 -1.73 -10.81 -5.77
N ILE A 263 -0.73 -11.66 -6.01
CA ILE A 263 0.51 -11.71 -5.20
C ILE A 263 1.26 -10.38 -5.30
N ILE A 264 1.45 -9.85 -6.52
CA ILE A 264 2.15 -8.58 -6.77
C ILE A 264 1.42 -7.42 -6.08
N LEU A 265 0.09 -7.42 -6.14
CA LEU A 265 -0.76 -6.42 -5.47
C LEU A 265 -0.86 -6.64 -3.95
N GLY A 266 -0.26 -7.70 -3.41
CA GLY A 266 -0.25 -7.99 -1.98
C GLY A 266 -1.62 -8.38 -1.43
N MET A 267 -2.51 -8.92 -2.27
CA MET A 267 -3.81 -9.47 -1.85
C MET A 267 -3.60 -10.70 -0.97
N GLU A 268 -4.54 -10.98 -0.07
CA GLU A 268 -4.58 -12.27 0.64
C GLU A 268 -5.11 -13.36 -0.30
N ILE A 269 -4.31 -14.39 -0.55
CA ILE A 269 -4.67 -15.49 -1.44
C ILE A 269 -4.53 -16.79 -0.68
N ALA A 270 -5.54 -17.65 -0.75
CA ALA A 270 -5.40 -19.03 -0.30
C ALA A 270 -4.38 -19.76 -1.22
N PRO A 271 -3.39 -20.46 -0.65
CA PRO A 271 -2.47 -21.26 -1.44
C PRO A 271 -3.20 -22.18 -2.45
N PRO A 272 -2.67 -22.36 -3.67
CA PRO A 272 -3.26 -23.25 -4.69
C PRO A 272 -3.56 -24.68 -4.19
N SER A 273 -2.79 -25.17 -3.21
CA SER A 273 -3.00 -26.47 -2.57
C SER A 273 -4.31 -26.56 -1.77
N ILE A 274 -4.81 -25.43 -1.26
CA ILE A 274 -6.05 -25.35 -0.48
C ILE A 274 -7.26 -25.11 -1.42
N GLN A 275 -7.06 -24.37 -2.52
CA GLN A 275 -8.13 -24.06 -3.47
C GLN A 275 -8.63 -25.27 -4.28
N ARG A 276 -7.85 -26.35 -4.38
CA ARG A 276 -8.25 -27.57 -5.12
C ARG A 276 -9.16 -28.53 -4.35
N SER A 277 -9.51 -28.23 -3.09
CA SER A 277 -10.23 -29.15 -2.21
C SER A 277 -11.65 -28.68 -1.84
N PRO A 278 -12.58 -28.47 -2.79
CA PRO A 278 -14.00 -28.66 -2.45
C PRO A 278 -14.81 -29.62 -3.34
N ASP A 279 -14.33 -30.09 -4.50
CA ASP A 279 -15.21 -30.75 -5.50
C ASP A 279 -15.03 -32.27 -5.68
N GLU A 280 -14.19 -32.96 -4.90
CA GLU A 280 -13.94 -34.40 -5.08
C GLU A 280 -14.73 -35.35 -4.15
N HIS A 281 -15.76 -34.91 -3.42
CA HIS A 281 -16.60 -35.80 -2.59
C HIS A 281 -18.10 -35.63 -2.89
N GLY A 282 -18.46 -35.78 -4.17
CA GLY A 282 -19.81 -35.55 -4.68
C GLY A 282 -20.39 -36.67 -5.54
N THR A 283 -20.06 -37.95 -5.31
CA THR A 283 -20.84 -39.09 -5.82
C THR A 283 -20.66 -40.31 -4.92
N THR A 284 -21.44 -40.38 -3.84
CA THR A 284 -21.77 -41.68 -3.23
C THR A 284 -23.02 -42.21 -3.92
N GLU A 285 -22.82 -43.23 -4.76
CA GLU A 285 -23.88 -44.07 -5.31
C GLU A 285 -24.73 -44.62 -4.16
N SER A 286 -26.06 -44.54 -4.33
CA SER A 286 -27.02 -45.18 -3.43
C SER A 286 -27.06 -46.69 -3.74
N PRO A 287 -26.90 -47.60 -2.77
CA PRO A 287 -27.09 -49.02 -3.02
C PRO A 287 -28.59 -49.33 -3.16
N GLY A 288 -28.92 -50.06 -4.22
CA GLY A 288 -30.27 -50.47 -4.58
C GLY A 288 -30.96 -51.33 -3.51
N SER A 289 -32.27 -51.17 -3.46
CA SER A 289 -33.21 -51.98 -2.71
C SER A 289 -33.53 -53.29 -3.46
N GLU A 290 -33.00 -54.40 -2.93
CA GLU A 290 -33.57 -55.75 -3.00
C GLU A 290 -33.40 -56.29 -1.56
N GLY A 291 -34.34 -56.87 -0.82
CA GLY A 291 -35.67 -57.38 -1.06
C GLY A 291 -35.92 -58.39 0.07
N SER A 292 -37.00 -58.23 0.84
CA SER A 292 -37.70 -59.26 1.64
C SER A 292 -39.00 -58.66 2.15
#